data_AF-A0A9P4UD82-F1
#
_entry.id   AF-A0A9P4UD82-F1
#
_cell.length_a   1.000
_cell.length_b   1.000
_cell.length_c   1.000
_cell.angle_alpha   90.00
_cell.angle_beta   90.00
_cell.angle_gamma   90.00
#
_symmetry.space_group_name_H-M   'P 1'
#
loop_
_entity.id
_entity.type
_entity.pdbx_description
1 polymer ?
#
loop_
_entity_poly.entity_id
_entity_poly.type
_entity_poly.pdbx_seq_one_letter_code
_entity_poly.pdbx_strand_id
1 'polypeptide(L)'
;MAQPPQGDGAPLPSAAMPPAMAEIKSQSADELIKEMNRMPLFMTTLDETDGEGGDNDALEALKALAYEGTKAEIAENFRQQGNECARAKQWTDAKEFYDKAIAALKAPKKEPDPQEGPHIIEVTEVEVDEEEEAKKEKVIAEACHINRALCNLEKKNYRSCIQDCAATLRLNSSNVKAYYRSATACLSLDKIPEAVDACTLGLAIDPSNAPLKALQTKISARKTHLDSVEKARRDREAKAASERATLSLALRSRGIKTRTTEQAPNLEDAEVQLKDKMDPSSTLSFPVMLLYPTHAQSDFVKAFAESETLNQHLEYIFPLPWDQKQEFTLNGVEAYMETIAGGLIKLGKKMTLGKVLGSGKCEVKDGLVNISVIPKSKTTEWIEEFKKRRGTN
;
A
#
# COMPACT_ATOMS: atom_id res chain seq x y z
N MET A 1 -58.24 -4.29 68.86
CA MET A 1 -58.33 -5.63 69.47
C MET A 1 -57.94 -6.66 68.43
N ALA A 2 -56.73 -7.20 68.54
CA ALA A 2 -56.36 -8.56 68.12
C ALA A 2 -54.93 -8.79 68.63
N GLN A 3 -54.78 -9.67 69.61
CA GLN A 3 -53.50 -10.16 70.12
C GLN A 3 -52.83 -11.08 69.09
N PRO A 4 -51.50 -11.25 69.14
CA PRO A 4 -50.76 -12.11 68.21
C PRO A 4 -50.88 -13.60 68.61
N PRO A 5 -50.77 -14.56 67.68
CA PRO A 5 -50.52 -15.94 68.04
C PRO A 5 -49.04 -16.12 68.39
N GLN A 6 -48.80 -16.67 69.57
CA GLN A 6 -47.51 -17.23 69.98
C GLN A 6 -47.23 -18.48 69.13
N GLY A 7 -46.10 -18.47 68.41
CA GLY A 7 -45.53 -19.64 67.77
C GLY A 7 -44.10 -19.79 68.24
N ASP A 8 -43.81 -20.90 68.93
CA ASP A 8 -42.51 -21.30 69.43
C ASP A 8 -41.43 -21.23 68.33
N GLY A 9 -40.43 -20.36 68.53
CA GLY A 9 -39.20 -20.36 67.77
C GLY A 9 -38.30 -21.51 68.22
N ALA A 10 -38.54 -22.70 67.67
CA ALA A 10 -37.58 -23.79 67.77
C ALA A 10 -36.29 -23.41 67.01
N PRO A 11 -35.09 -23.60 67.59
CA PRO A 11 -33.85 -23.35 66.88
C PRO A 11 -33.71 -24.35 65.73
N LEU A 12 -33.52 -23.83 64.51
CA LEU A 12 -33.17 -24.64 63.35
C LEU A 12 -31.90 -25.46 63.66
N PRO A 13 -31.87 -26.76 63.36
CA PRO A 13 -30.68 -27.58 63.58
C PRO A 13 -29.63 -27.18 62.54
N SER A 14 -28.71 -26.30 62.91
CA SER A 14 -27.47 -26.10 62.16
C SER A 14 -26.63 -27.36 62.35
N ALA A 15 -26.53 -28.20 61.32
CA ALA A 15 -25.53 -29.26 61.29
C ALA A 15 -24.16 -28.62 61.52
N ALA A 16 -23.44 -29.07 62.55
CA ALA A 16 -22.08 -28.61 62.79
C ALA A 16 -21.24 -29.03 61.58
N MET A 17 -20.72 -28.06 60.83
CA MET A 17 -19.83 -28.33 59.71
C MET A 17 -18.54 -29.01 60.20
N PRO A 18 -17.89 -29.84 59.34
CA PRO A 18 -16.67 -30.56 59.70
C PRO A 18 -15.59 -29.61 60.23
N PRO A 19 -14.75 -30.05 61.19
CA PRO A 19 -13.71 -29.21 61.79
C PRO A 19 -12.71 -28.62 60.78
N ALA A 20 -12.58 -29.22 59.60
CA ALA A 20 -11.78 -28.70 58.48
C ALA A 20 -12.36 -27.43 57.81
N MET A 21 -13.62 -27.09 58.04
CA MET A 21 -14.28 -25.88 57.52
C MET A 21 -14.40 -24.76 58.58
N ALA A 22 -13.72 -24.91 59.72
CA ALA A 22 -13.78 -23.93 60.81
C ALA A 22 -13.13 -22.58 60.45
N GLU A 23 -12.13 -22.57 59.54
CA GLU A 23 -11.45 -21.35 59.06
C GLU A 23 -12.34 -20.50 58.15
N ILE A 24 -13.22 -21.14 57.36
CA ILE A 24 -14.21 -20.50 56.48
C ILE A 24 -15.20 -19.64 57.28
N LYS A 25 -15.35 -19.89 58.59
CA LYS A 25 -16.23 -19.12 59.49
C LYS A 25 -15.76 -17.67 59.70
N SER A 26 -14.49 -17.37 59.40
CA SER A 26 -13.86 -16.07 59.66
C SER A 26 -13.70 -15.18 58.42
N GLN A 27 -13.90 -15.74 57.22
CA GLN A 27 -13.77 -15.03 55.95
C GLN A 27 -15.14 -14.54 55.48
N SER A 28 -15.17 -13.36 54.85
CA SER A 28 -16.36 -12.85 54.18
C SER A 28 -16.70 -13.68 52.94
N ALA A 29 -17.96 -13.67 52.50
CA ALA A 29 -18.39 -14.39 51.29
C ALA A 29 -17.57 -13.96 50.05
N ASP A 30 -17.19 -12.68 49.98
CA ASP A 30 -16.38 -12.13 48.89
C ASP A 30 -14.93 -12.64 48.92
N GLU A 31 -14.35 -12.85 50.11
CA GLU A 31 -13.03 -13.46 50.26
C GLU A 31 -13.03 -14.94 49.88
N LEU A 32 -14.06 -15.69 50.28
CA LEU A 32 -14.21 -17.09 49.90
C LEU A 32 -14.37 -17.25 48.38
N ILE A 33 -15.13 -16.37 47.72
CA ILE A 33 -15.28 -16.36 46.26
C ILE A 33 -13.94 -16.03 45.59
N LYS A 34 -13.15 -15.12 46.17
CA LYS A 34 -11.82 -14.77 45.67
C LYS A 34 -10.84 -15.95 45.79
N GLU A 35 -10.88 -16.67 46.90
CA GLU A 35 -10.07 -17.87 47.13
C GLU A 35 -10.50 -19.03 46.21
N MET A 36 -11.81 -19.22 46.03
CA MET A 36 -12.35 -20.25 45.14
C MET A 36 -12.01 -19.94 43.67
N ASN A 37 -12.02 -18.66 43.25
CA ASN A 37 -11.57 -18.26 41.92
C ASN A 37 -10.07 -18.52 41.66
N ARG A 38 -9.24 -18.73 42.69
CA ARG A 38 -7.83 -19.13 42.53
C ARG A 38 -7.66 -20.62 42.33
N MET A 39 -8.64 -21.43 42.71
CA MET A 39 -8.61 -22.86 42.43
C MET A 39 -8.89 -23.08 40.94
N PRO A 40 -8.00 -23.75 40.19
CA PRO A 40 -8.15 -23.90 38.73
C PRO A 40 -9.49 -24.51 38.30
N LEU A 41 -10.11 -25.35 39.14
CA LEU A 41 -11.41 -25.97 38.89
C LEU A 41 -12.59 -24.99 38.94
N PHE A 42 -12.46 -23.89 39.68
CA PHE A 42 -13.53 -22.90 39.92
C PHE A 42 -13.16 -21.50 39.41
N MET A 43 -12.03 -21.38 38.71
CA MET A 43 -11.48 -20.14 38.22
C MET A 43 -12.35 -19.54 37.10
N THR A 44 -12.91 -18.36 37.34
CA THR A 44 -13.69 -17.62 36.33
C THR A 44 -12.84 -16.67 35.48
N THR A 45 -11.65 -16.31 35.95
CA THR A 45 -10.67 -15.45 35.27
C THR A 45 -9.27 -15.97 35.54
N LEU A 46 -8.40 -15.99 34.52
CA LEU A 46 -7.03 -16.51 34.64
C LEU A 46 -6.20 -15.65 35.62
N ASP A 47 -6.05 -16.11 36.86
CA ASP A 47 -5.17 -15.52 37.89
C ASP A 47 -4.00 -16.49 38.11
N GLU A 48 -2.80 -16.07 37.69
CA GLU A 48 -1.58 -16.87 37.81
C GLU A 48 -0.96 -16.78 39.21
N THR A 49 -1.53 -15.95 40.10
CA THR A 49 -1.00 -15.74 41.45
C THR A 49 -1.72 -16.60 42.49
N ASP A 50 -0.99 -16.96 43.54
CA ASP A 50 -1.55 -17.55 44.78
C ASP A 50 -2.37 -16.53 45.60
N GLY A 51 -2.30 -15.25 45.21
CA GLY A 51 -2.96 -14.14 45.88
C GLY A 51 -2.13 -13.32 46.85
N GLU A 52 -0.93 -13.77 47.17
CA GLU A 52 0.08 -13.06 47.97
C GLU A 52 1.27 -12.60 47.10
N GLY A 53 1.20 -12.87 45.79
CA GLY A 53 2.20 -12.47 44.80
C GLY A 53 3.18 -13.59 44.45
N GLY A 54 2.95 -14.81 44.91
CA GLY A 54 3.60 -16.04 44.46
C GLY A 54 2.84 -16.70 43.31
N ASP A 55 3.46 -17.72 42.72
CA ASP A 55 2.86 -18.49 41.60
C ASP A 55 1.80 -19.47 42.12
N ASN A 56 0.73 -19.65 41.36
CA ASN A 56 -0.29 -20.64 41.69
C ASN A 56 0.20 -22.06 41.35
N ASP A 57 0.78 -22.76 42.33
CA ASP A 57 1.33 -24.11 42.19
C ASP A 57 0.34 -25.12 41.58
N ALA A 58 -0.96 -25.00 41.88
CA ALA A 58 -1.98 -25.89 41.33
C ALA A 58 -2.23 -25.63 39.84
N LEU A 59 -2.17 -24.36 39.41
CA LEU A 59 -2.26 -23.98 38.01
C LEU A 59 -1.02 -24.41 37.24
N GLU A 60 0.17 -24.28 37.85
CA GLU A 60 1.43 -24.74 37.25
C GLU A 60 1.48 -26.27 37.12
N ALA A 61 0.99 -27.01 38.11
CA ALA A 61 0.83 -28.47 38.02
C ALA A 61 -0.10 -28.87 36.85
N LEU A 62 -1.22 -28.16 36.67
CA LEU A 62 -2.13 -28.38 35.53
C LEU A 62 -1.50 -28.01 34.19
N LYS A 63 -0.71 -26.93 34.12
CA LYS A 63 0.07 -26.57 32.93
C LYS A 63 1.10 -27.65 32.61
N ALA A 64 1.76 -28.23 33.62
CA ALA A 64 2.72 -29.32 33.45
C ALA A 64 2.07 -30.61 32.91
N LEU A 65 0.87 -30.95 33.38
CA LEU A 65 0.08 -32.09 32.85
C LEU A 65 -0.20 -31.95 31.34
N ALA A 66 -0.34 -30.72 30.81
CA ALA A 66 -0.53 -30.50 29.37
C ALA A 66 0.71 -30.84 28.52
N TYR A 67 1.88 -31.00 29.15
CA TYR A 67 3.15 -31.38 28.53
C TYR A 67 3.65 -32.76 29.01
N GLU A 68 2.77 -33.58 29.57
CA GLU A 68 3.07 -34.97 29.93
C GLU A 68 2.87 -35.89 28.72
N GLY A 69 3.84 -36.77 28.44
CA GLY A 69 3.81 -37.72 27.34
C GLY A 69 4.90 -37.53 26.29
N THR A 70 4.80 -38.26 25.18
CA THR A 70 5.73 -38.13 24.04
C THR A 70 5.50 -36.80 23.29
N LYS A 71 6.49 -36.33 22.54
CA LYS A 71 6.36 -35.10 21.73
C LYS A 71 5.19 -35.17 20.75
N ALA A 72 4.99 -36.34 20.13
CA ALA A 72 3.90 -36.57 19.21
C ALA A 72 2.54 -36.47 19.94
N GLU A 73 2.39 -37.07 21.12
CA GLU A 73 1.13 -37.02 21.89
C GLU A 73 0.80 -35.60 22.36
N ILE A 74 1.79 -34.87 22.89
CA ILE A 74 1.62 -33.48 23.33
C ILE A 74 1.19 -32.61 22.14
N ALA A 75 1.88 -32.75 21.00
CA ALA A 75 1.57 -31.99 19.80
C ALA A 75 0.19 -32.36 19.22
N GLU A 76 -0.20 -33.62 19.29
CA GLU A 76 -1.50 -34.11 18.86
C GLU A 76 -2.63 -33.55 19.73
N ASN A 77 -2.44 -33.49 21.06
CA ASN A 77 -3.40 -32.89 21.98
C ASN A 77 -3.63 -31.41 21.65
N PHE A 78 -2.56 -30.61 21.52
CA PHE A 78 -2.67 -29.21 21.12
C PHE A 78 -3.26 -29.05 19.71
N ARG A 79 -2.95 -29.94 18.77
CA ARG A 79 -3.56 -29.93 17.44
C ARG A 79 -5.08 -30.14 17.52
N GLN A 80 -5.54 -31.05 18.37
CA GLN A 80 -6.96 -31.33 18.53
C GLN A 80 -7.70 -30.13 19.16
N GLN A 81 -7.15 -29.52 20.22
CA GLN A 81 -7.68 -28.28 20.79
C GLN A 81 -7.74 -27.16 19.74
N GLY A 82 -6.68 -26.99 18.95
CA GLY A 82 -6.64 -26.04 17.84
C GLY A 82 -7.73 -26.31 16.79
N ASN A 83 -8.00 -27.58 16.47
CA ASN A 83 -9.06 -27.96 15.54
C ASN A 83 -10.46 -27.60 16.07
N GLU A 84 -10.70 -27.76 17.37
CA GLU A 84 -11.96 -27.40 18.01
C GLU A 84 -12.20 -25.89 17.95
N CYS A 85 -11.19 -25.09 18.32
CA CYS A 85 -11.23 -23.63 18.16
C CYS A 85 -11.43 -23.22 16.69
N ALA A 86 -10.77 -23.89 15.74
CA ALA A 86 -10.92 -23.62 14.31
C ALA A 86 -12.33 -23.93 13.81
N ARG A 87 -12.96 -25.04 14.27
CA ARG A 87 -14.37 -25.35 13.99
C ARG A 87 -15.31 -24.29 14.58
N ALA A 88 -14.98 -23.77 15.77
CA ALA A 88 -15.68 -22.66 16.41
C ALA A 88 -15.38 -21.29 15.77
N LYS A 89 -14.53 -21.21 14.73
CA LYS A 89 -14.07 -19.98 14.07
C LYS A 89 -13.30 -19.02 15.00
N GLN A 90 -12.78 -19.51 16.11
CA GLN A 90 -11.88 -18.80 17.01
C GLN A 90 -10.45 -18.86 16.45
N TRP A 91 -10.18 -18.07 15.42
CA TRP A 91 -8.93 -18.16 14.65
C TRP A 91 -7.68 -17.72 15.42
N THR A 92 -7.82 -16.88 16.45
CA THR A 92 -6.70 -16.46 17.30
C THR A 92 -6.28 -17.60 18.22
N ASP A 93 -7.23 -18.12 18.99
CA ASP A 93 -7.00 -19.22 19.92
C ASP A 93 -6.53 -20.48 19.18
N ALA A 94 -7.16 -20.81 18.04
CA ALA A 94 -6.73 -21.92 17.20
C ALA A 94 -5.27 -21.79 16.75
N LYS A 95 -4.84 -20.57 16.35
CA LYS A 95 -3.46 -20.31 15.96
C LYS A 95 -2.51 -20.54 17.13
N GLU A 96 -2.84 -20.07 18.32
CA GLU A 96 -2.00 -20.24 19.51
C GLU A 96 -1.82 -21.73 19.87
N PHE A 97 -2.87 -22.54 19.79
CA PHE A 97 -2.77 -23.98 19.99
C PHE A 97 -1.90 -24.66 18.92
N TYR A 98 -2.02 -24.26 17.65
CA TYR A 98 -1.11 -24.78 16.62
C TYR A 98 0.34 -24.32 16.81
N ASP A 99 0.57 -23.11 17.31
CA ASP A 99 1.90 -22.60 17.64
C ASP A 99 2.52 -23.41 18.80
N LYS A 100 1.74 -23.73 19.84
CA LYS A 100 2.13 -24.62 20.95
C LYS A 100 2.46 -26.03 20.45
N ALA A 101 1.63 -26.60 19.56
CA ALA A 101 1.89 -27.91 18.97
C ALA A 101 3.21 -27.93 18.18
N ILE A 102 3.47 -26.92 17.35
CA ILE A 102 4.72 -26.81 16.57
C ILE A 102 5.93 -26.59 17.50
N ALA A 103 5.76 -25.85 18.60
CA ALA A 103 6.81 -25.65 19.59
C ALA A 103 7.16 -26.95 20.31
N ALA A 104 6.16 -27.75 20.71
CA ALA A 104 6.35 -29.06 21.34
C ALA A 104 7.16 -30.02 20.44
N LEU A 105 6.87 -30.05 19.13
CA LEU A 105 7.62 -30.85 18.16
C LEU A 105 9.07 -30.38 17.96
N LYS A 106 9.34 -29.09 18.17
CA LYS A 106 10.69 -28.51 18.03
C LYS A 106 11.50 -28.51 19.31
N ALA A 107 10.88 -28.76 20.46
CA ALA A 107 11.59 -28.78 21.74
C ALA A 107 12.72 -29.81 21.69
N PRO A 108 13.91 -29.52 22.26
CA PRO A 108 14.96 -30.52 22.39
C PRO A 108 14.44 -31.74 23.16
N LYS A 109 14.95 -32.95 22.86
CA LYS A 109 14.66 -34.12 23.72
C LYS A 109 15.14 -33.75 25.12
N LYS A 110 14.24 -33.72 26.11
CA LYS A 110 14.61 -33.52 27.52
C LYS A 110 15.27 -34.83 27.93
N GLU A 111 16.59 -34.85 28.07
CA GLU A 111 17.26 -35.95 28.75
C GLU A 111 16.78 -35.94 30.20
N PRO A 112 16.41 -37.10 30.79
CA PRO A 112 16.02 -37.14 32.19
C PRO A 112 17.17 -36.62 33.05
N ASP A 113 16.88 -35.64 33.89
CA ASP A 113 17.86 -35.03 34.79
C ASP A 113 18.31 -36.11 35.79
N PRO A 114 19.62 -36.45 35.88
CA PRO A 114 20.10 -37.48 36.81
C PRO A 114 19.86 -37.14 38.30
N GLN A 115 19.40 -35.93 38.61
CA GLN A 115 19.03 -35.49 39.96
C GLN A 115 17.57 -35.78 40.35
N GLU A 116 16.67 -36.08 39.41
CA GLU A 116 15.32 -36.55 39.72
C GLU A 116 15.39 -38.03 40.06
N GLY A 117 15.33 -38.35 41.37
CA GLY A 117 15.36 -39.73 41.85
C GLY A 117 14.27 -40.60 41.22
N PRO A 118 14.43 -41.94 41.24
CA PRO A 118 13.55 -42.84 40.52
C PRO A 118 12.10 -42.67 40.99
N HIS A 119 11.25 -42.16 40.09
CA HIS A 119 9.81 -42.21 40.29
C HIS A 119 9.40 -43.68 40.35
N ILE A 120 8.82 -44.07 41.49
CA ILE A 120 8.30 -45.42 41.76
C ILE A 120 6.96 -45.57 41.02
N ILE A 121 7.02 -45.54 39.71
CA ILE A 121 6.00 -46.11 38.84
C ILE A 121 6.82 -46.92 37.86
N GLU A 122 6.60 -48.24 37.83
CA GLU A 122 7.09 -49.10 36.74
C GLU A 122 6.50 -48.56 35.43
N VAL A 123 7.16 -47.56 34.86
CA VAL A 123 7.04 -47.23 33.46
C VAL A 123 7.70 -48.42 32.79
N THR A 124 6.88 -49.40 32.43
CA THR A 124 7.19 -50.34 31.35
C THR A 124 7.89 -49.49 30.29
N GLU A 125 9.20 -49.66 30.12
CA GLU A 125 9.95 -49.04 29.03
C GLU A 125 9.32 -49.60 27.76
N VAL A 126 8.29 -48.91 27.26
CA VAL A 126 7.78 -49.15 25.92
C VAL A 126 8.95 -48.77 25.05
N GLU A 127 9.60 -49.75 24.44
CA GLU A 127 10.61 -49.53 23.40
C GLU A 127 9.92 -48.73 22.29
N VAL A 128 9.98 -47.41 22.39
CA VAL A 128 9.36 -46.53 21.43
C VAL A 128 10.22 -46.59 20.19
N ASP A 129 9.70 -47.21 19.12
CA ASP A 129 10.34 -47.20 17.81
C ASP A 129 10.53 -45.74 17.37
N GLU A 130 11.77 -45.26 17.45
CA GLU A 130 12.12 -43.88 17.15
C GLU A 130 11.76 -43.48 15.71
N GLU A 131 11.74 -44.45 14.79
CA GLU A 131 11.41 -44.21 13.39
C GLU A 131 9.90 -43.97 13.22
N GLU A 132 9.07 -44.75 13.92
CA GLU A 132 7.62 -44.60 13.91
C GLU A 132 7.17 -43.30 14.59
N GLU A 133 7.80 -42.91 15.70
CA GLU A 133 7.53 -41.61 16.33
C GLU A 133 7.93 -40.44 15.42
N ALA A 134 9.11 -40.50 14.78
CA ALA A 134 9.52 -39.45 13.85
C ALA A 134 8.56 -39.32 12.64
N LYS A 135 7.95 -40.43 12.18
CA LYS A 135 6.90 -40.40 11.16
C LYS A 135 5.64 -39.73 11.68
N LYS A 136 5.18 -40.07 12.89
CA LYS A 136 4.02 -39.43 13.53
C LYS A 136 4.24 -37.93 13.71
N GLU A 137 5.41 -37.52 14.22
CA GLU A 137 5.78 -36.12 14.39
C GLU A 137 5.68 -35.34 13.06
N LYS A 138 6.17 -35.92 11.94
CA LYS A 138 6.07 -35.29 10.62
C LYS A 138 4.63 -35.12 10.15
N VAL A 139 3.78 -36.13 10.34
CA VAL A 139 2.35 -36.09 9.97
C VAL A 139 1.62 -35.03 10.79
N ILE A 140 1.90 -34.95 12.09
CA ILE A 140 1.32 -33.96 13.00
C ILE A 140 1.84 -32.55 12.62
N ALA A 141 3.13 -32.39 12.36
CA ALA A 141 3.72 -31.14 11.91
C ALA A 141 3.09 -30.62 10.61
N GLU A 142 2.89 -31.51 9.63
CA GLU A 142 2.21 -31.18 8.38
C GLU A 142 0.81 -30.64 8.65
N ALA A 143 0.03 -31.35 9.48
CA ALA A 143 -1.33 -31.00 9.84
C ALA A 143 -1.41 -29.66 10.63
N CYS A 144 -0.49 -29.42 11.57
CA CYS A 144 -0.43 -28.16 12.32
C CYS A 144 -0.06 -26.99 11.41
N HIS A 145 0.95 -27.13 10.54
CA HIS A 145 1.34 -26.08 9.62
C HIS A 145 0.22 -25.71 8.65
N ILE A 146 -0.46 -26.71 8.07
CA ILE A 146 -1.53 -26.43 7.11
C ILE A 146 -2.71 -25.76 7.83
N ASN A 147 -3.11 -26.23 9.02
CA ASN A 147 -4.21 -25.64 9.76
C ASN A 147 -3.89 -24.23 10.28
N ARG A 148 -2.66 -23.97 10.71
CA ARG A 148 -2.18 -22.61 11.02
C ARG A 148 -2.23 -21.70 9.79
N ALA A 149 -1.90 -22.22 8.60
CA ALA A 149 -2.04 -21.48 7.35
C ALA A 149 -3.50 -21.05 7.09
N LEU A 150 -4.48 -21.90 7.43
CA LEU A 150 -5.90 -21.53 7.35
C LEU A 150 -6.23 -20.36 8.28
N CYS A 151 -5.83 -20.46 9.56
CA CYS A 151 -6.05 -19.37 10.52
C CYS A 151 -5.43 -18.06 10.03
N ASN A 152 -4.22 -18.11 9.49
CA ASN A 152 -3.57 -16.94 8.91
C ASN A 152 -4.28 -16.41 7.65
N LEU A 153 -4.83 -17.29 6.81
CA LEU A 153 -5.61 -16.89 5.64
C LEU A 153 -6.91 -16.16 6.03
N GLU A 154 -7.66 -16.71 6.98
CA GLU A 154 -8.92 -16.12 7.48
C GLU A 154 -8.66 -14.79 8.21
N LYS A 155 -7.54 -14.69 8.92
CA LYS A 155 -7.07 -13.44 9.56
C LYS A 155 -6.45 -12.43 8.58
N LYS A 156 -6.40 -12.74 7.28
CA LYS A 156 -5.77 -11.91 6.22
C LYS A 156 -4.26 -11.68 6.41
N ASN A 157 -3.60 -12.54 7.19
CA ASN A 157 -2.15 -12.57 7.35
C ASN A 157 -1.51 -13.37 6.21
N TYR A 158 -1.60 -12.84 4.99
CA TYR A 158 -1.26 -13.57 3.77
C TYR A 158 0.22 -14.02 3.71
N ARG A 159 1.15 -13.20 4.19
CA ARG A 159 2.59 -13.55 4.19
C ARG A 159 2.89 -14.74 5.10
N SER A 160 2.33 -14.76 6.31
CA SER A 160 2.47 -15.88 7.25
C SER A 160 1.80 -17.15 6.71
N CYS A 161 0.64 -17.02 6.07
CA CYS A 161 -0.02 -18.13 5.38
C CYS A 161 0.89 -18.76 4.31
N ILE A 162 1.57 -17.96 3.49
CA ILE A 162 2.50 -18.45 2.46
C ILE A 162 3.69 -19.20 3.10
N GLN A 163 4.24 -18.67 4.20
CA GLN A 163 5.33 -19.32 4.94
C GLN A 163 4.91 -20.67 5.52
N ASP A 164 3.71 -20.75 6.08
CA ASP A 164 3.13 -21.98 6.60
C ASP A 164 2.89 -23.00 5.49
N CYS A 165 2.32 -22.57 4.35
CA CYS A 165 2.14 -23.44 3.18
C CYS A 165 3.49 -23.95 2.66
N ALA A 166 4.53 -23.10 2.63
CA ALA A 166 5.87 -23.53 2.24
C ALA A 166 6.47 -24.54 3.22
N ALA A 167 6.21 -24.41 4.52
CA ALA A 167 6.59 -25.42 5.51
C ALA A 167 5.85 -26.74 5.30
N THR A 168 4.54 -26.70 5.05
CA THR A 168 3.76 -27.90 4.70
C THR A 168 4.30 -28.58 3.45
N LEU A 169 4.62 -27.83 2.39
CA LEU A 169 5.12 -28.38 1.13
C LEU A 169 6.54 -28.97 1.22
N ARG A 170 7.35 -28.53 2.20
CA ARG A 170 8.65 -29.16 2.50
C ARG A 170 8.47 -30.52 3.18
N LEU A 171 7.39 -30.72 3.93
CA LEU A 171 7.07 -32.00 4.57
C LEU A 171 6.35 -32.93 3.58
N ASN A 172 5.36 -32.39 2.87
CA ASN A 172 4.55 -33.10 1.89
C ASN A 172 4.29 -32.22 0.66
N SER A 173 5.04 -32.46 -0.41
CA SER A 173 4.93 -31.73 -1.67
C SER A 173 3.62 -31.96 -2.42
N SER A 174 2.86 -33.02 -2.06
CA SER A 174 1.60 -33.40 -2.70
C SER A 174 0.35 -32.79 -2.03
N ASN A 175 0.54 -31.93 -1.01
CA ASN A 175 -0.58 -31.35 -0.27
C ASN A 175 -1.32 -30.26 -1.08
N VAL A 176 -2.43 -30.65 -1.71
CA VAL A 176 -3.27 -29.76 -2.54
C VAL A 176 -3.83 -28.56 -1.76
N LYS A 177 -4.12 -28.72 -0.45
CA LYS A 177 -4.63 -27.61 0.38
C LYS A 177 -3.59 -26.52 0.55
N ALA A 178 -2.30 -26.86 0.63
CA ALA A 178 -1.22 -25.89 0.75
C ALA A 178 -1.11 -25.04 -0.52
N TYR A 179 -1.18 -25.66 -1.71
CA TYR A 179 -1.20 -24.93 -2.98
C TYR A 179 -2.41 -24.00 -3.09
N TYR A 180 -3.61 -24.48 -2.74
CA TYR A 180 -4.83 -23.66 -2.78
C TYR A 180 -4.74 -22.43 -1.85
N ARG A 181 -4.31 -22.64 -0.59
CA ARG A 181 -4.18 -21.55 0.40
C ARG A 181 -3.08 -20.56 0.00
N SER A 182 -1.94 -21.05 -0.48
CA SER A 182 -0.84 -20.24 -1.00
C SER A 182 -1.28 -19.39 -2.19
N ALA A 183 -1.90 -20.00 -3.21
CA ALA A 183 -2.41 -19.29 -4.39
C ALA A 183 -3.45 -18.21 -4.01
N THR A 184 -4.33 -18.50 -3.05
CA THR A 184 -5.33 -17.54 -2.54
C THR A 184 -4.67 -16.35 -1.84
N ALA A 185 -3.66 -16.61 -1.00
CA ALA A 185 -2.89 -15.58 -0.32
C ALA A 185 -2.07 -14.72 -1.31
N CYS A 186 -1.43 -15.35 -2.30
CA CYS A 186 -0.69 -14.64 -3.35
C CYS A 186 -1.62 -13.75 -4.20
N LEU A 187 -2.79 -14.26 -4.58
CA LEU A 187 -3.80 -13.46 -5.30
C LEU A 187 -4.25 -12.24 -4.48
N SER A 188 -4.42 -12.40 -3.17
CA SER A 188 -4.82 -11.31 -2.27
C SER A 188 -3.71 -10.27 -2.06
N LEU A 189 -2.45 -10.64 -2.29
CA LEU A 189 -1.29 -9.74 -2.29
C LEU A 189 -0.96 -9.16 -3.68
N ASP A 190 -1.80 -9.40 -4.69
CA ASP A 190 -1.53 -9.08 -6.11
C ASP A 190 -0.22 -9.66 -6.65
N LYS A 191 0.28 -10.73 -6.01
CA LYS A 191 1.42 -11.53 -6.48
C LYS A 191 0.97 -12.55 -7.51
N ILE A 192 0.56 -12.03 -8.67
CA ILE A 192 -0.07 -12.81 -9.73
C ILE A 192 0.85 -13.93 -10.28
N PRO A 193 2.15 -13.70 -10.54
CA PRO A 193 3.04 -14.77 -11.01
C PRO A 193 3.09 -15.95 -10.03
N GLU A 194 3.33 -15.68 -8.75
CA GLU A 194 3.41 -16.71 -7.72
C GLU A 194 2.05 -17.40 -7.48
N ALA A 195 0.94 -16.68 -7.65
CA ALA A 195 -0.41 -17.26 -7.57
C ALA A 195 -0.68 -18.23 -8.74
N VAL A 196 -0.25 -17.88 -9.97
CA VAL A 196 -0.35 -18.76 -11.14
C VAL A 196 0.46 -20.03 -10.92
N ASP A 197 1.70 -19.90 -10.46
CA ASP A 197 2.59 -21.04 -10.24
C ASP A 197 2.01 -22.00 -9.19
N ALA A 198 1.61 -21.48 -8.03
CA ALA A 198 1.00 -22.28 -6.97
C ALA A 198 -0.29 -22.98 -7.44
N CYS A 199 -1.15 -22.28 -8.20
CA CYS A 199 -2.39 -22.85 -8.72
C CYS A 199 -2.13 -23.95 -9.77
N THR A 200 -1.12 -23.75 -10.63
CA THR A 200 -0.75 -24.70 -11.69
C THR A 200 -0.16 -25.98 -11.09
N LEU A 201 0.73 -25.85 -10.10
CA LEU A 201 1.29 -26.99 -9.37
C LEU A 201 0.20 -27.77 -8.61
N GLY A 202 -0.74 -27.07 -7.96
CA GLY A 202 -1.87 -27.71 -7.29
C GLY A 202 -2.77 -28.50 -8.25
N LEU A 203 -3.06 -27.95 -9.43
CA LEU A 203 -3.85 -28.62 -10.48
C LEU A 203 -3.10 -29.76 -11.16
N ALA A 204 -1.76 -29.75 -11.15
CA ALA A 204 -0.97 -30.88 -11.64
C ALA A 204 -1.10 -32.11 -10.73
N ILE A 205 -1.31 -31.90 -9.42
CA ILE A 205 -1.52 -32.98 -8.45
C ILE A 205 -2.98 -33.45 -8.45
N ASP A 206 -3.94 -32.52 -8.40
CA ASP A 206 -5.37 -32.82 -8.47
C ASP A 206 -6.03 -32.00 -9.61
N PRO A 207 -6.04 -32.54 -10.84
CA PRO A 207 -6.66 -31.88 -11.98
C PRO A 207 -8.18 -31.74 -11.88
N SER A 208 -8.84 -32.45 -10.96
CA SER A 208 -10.29 -32.41 -10.79
C SER A 208 -10.74 -31.41 -9.72
N ASN A 209 -9.79 -30.73 -9.05
CA ASN A 209 -10.09 -29.84 -7.94
C ASN A 209 -10.91 -28.60 -8.37
N ALA A 210 -12.20 -28.57 -8.02
CA ALA A 210 -13.08 -27.46 -8.37
C ALA A 210 -12.67 -26.10 -7.76
N PRO A 211 -12.27 -26.02 -6.46
CA PRO A 211 -11.77 -24.77 -5.87
C PRO A 211 -10.55 -24.17 -6.60
N LEU A 212 -9.57 -24.99 -6.97
CA LEU A 212 -8.39 -24.51 -7.70
C LEU A 212 -8.74 -24.04 -9.11
N LYS A 213 -9.65 -24.71 -9.82
CA LYS A 213 -10.14 -24.24 -11.14
C LYS A 213 -10.82 -22.89 -11.03
N ALA A 214 -11.68 -22.70 -10.02
CA ALA A 214 -12.33 -21.41 -9.78
C ALA A 214 -11.31 -20.31 -9.46
N LEU A 215 -10.26 -20.64 -8.69
CA LEU A 215 -9.18 -19.72 -8.39
C LEU A 215 -8.34 -19.38 -9.63
N GLN A 216 -8.04 -20.36 -10.49
CA GLN A 216 -7.33 -20.15 -11.75
C GLN A 216 -8.05 -19.13 -12.64
N THR A 217 -9.38 -19.20 -12.75
CA THR A 217 -10.18 -18.22 -13.49
C THR A 217 -10.08 -16.82 -12.89
N LYS A 218 -10.04 -16.69 -11.55
CA LYS A 218 -9.86 -15.38 -10.89
C LYS A 218 -8.46 -14.81 -11.14
N ILE A 219 -7.43 -15.66 -11.05
CA ILE A 219 -6.04 -15.27 -11.30
C ILE A 219 -5.87 -14.85 -12.76
N SER A 220 -6.42 -15.58 -13.72
CA SER A 220 -6.33 -15.24 -15.14
C SER A 220 -7.04 -13.93 -15.46
N ALA A 221 -8.24 -13.70 -14.90
CA ALA A 221 -8.96 -12.43 -15.04
C ALA A 221 -8.17 -11.25 -14.44
N ARG A 222 -7.53 -11.43 -13.28
CA ARG A 222 -6.68 -10.40 -12.68
C ARG A 222 -5.44 -10.12 -13.53
N LYS A 223 -4.81 -11.18 -14.06
CA LYS A 223 -3.64 -11.08 -14.94
C LYS A 223 -3.97 -10.29 -16.22
N THR A 224 -5.04 -10.65 -16.92
CA THR A 224 -5.43 -9.97 -18.17
C THR A 224 -5.76 -8.50 -17.93
N HIS A 225 -6.38 -8.17 -16.80
CA HIS A 225 -6.61 -6.78 -16.41
C HIS A 225 -5.30 -6.01 -16.25
N LEU A 226 -4.34 -6.53 -15.46
CA LEU A 226 -3.04 -5.89 -15.26
C LEU A 226 -2.27 -5.73 -16.57
N ASP A 227 -2.26 -6.76 -17.40
CA ASP A 227 -1.62 -6.72 -18.72
C ASP A 227 -2.26 -5.65 -19.63
N SER A 228 -3.59 -5.49 -19.57
CA SER A 228 -4.30 -4.45 -20.34
C SER A 228 -3.96 -3.03 -19.88
N VAL A 229 -3.83 -2.83 -18.56
CA VAL A 229 -3.50 -1.53 -17.96
C VAL A 229 -2.07 -1.14 -18.31
N GLU A 230 -1.14 -2.09 -18.20
CA GLU A 230 0.26 -1.86 -18.54
C GLU A 230 0.45 -1.61 -20.05
N LYS A 231 -0.27 -2.34 -20.90
CA LYS A 231 -0.28 -2.07 -22.34
C LYS A 231 -0.80 -0.66 -22.64
N ALA A 232 -1.92 -0.27 -22.05
CA ALA A 232 -2.48 1.07 -22.24
C ALA A 232 -1.54 2.18 -21.78
N ARG A 233 -0.84 1.97 -20.65
CA ARG A 233 0.19 2.88 -20.14
C ARG A 233 1.33 3.01 -21.14
N ARG A 234 1.87 1.89 -21.61
CA ARG A 234 2.97 1.84 -22.58
C ARG A 234 2.60 2.50 -23.91
N ASP A 235 1.39 2.26 -24.42
CA ASP A 235 0.90 2.84 -25.67
C ASP A 235 0.74 4.37 -25.53
N ARG A 236 0.25 4.85 -24.38
CA ARG A 236 0.15 6.30 -24.08
C ARG A 236 1.52 6.96 -24.00
N GLU A 237 2.47 6.32 -23.31
CA GLU A 237 3.85 6.81 -23.19
C GLU A 237 4.55 6.84 -24.54
N ALA A 238 4.39 5.78 -25.36
CA ALA A 238 4.94 5.71 -26.71
C ALA A 238 4.35 6.80 -27.61
N LYS A 239 3.03 7.03 -27.55
CA LYS A 239 2.38 8.12 -28.28
C LYS A 239 2.90 9.49 -27.86
N ALA A 240 2.97 9.77 -26.56
CA ALA A 240 3.48 11.04 -26.05
C ALA A 240 4.96 11.26 -26.40
N ALA A 241 5.79 10.21 -26.36
CA ALA A 241 7.18 10.26 -26.79
C ALA A 241 7.30 10.56 -28.29
N SER A 242 6.47 9.93 -29.13
CA SER A 242 6.41 10.20 -30.57
C SER A 242 5.98 11.63 -30.85
N GLU A 243 4.92 12.13 -30.22
CA GLU A 243 4.45 13.51 -30.36
C GLU A 243 5.55 14.52 -29.97
N ARG A 244 6.25 14.28 -28.86
CA ARG A 244 7.37 15.12 -28.41
C ARG A 244 8.55 15.09 -29.39
N ALA A 245 8.87 13.92 -29.94
CA ALA A 245 9.93 13.77 -30.94
C ALA A 245 9.58 14.52 -32.24
N THR A 246 8.33 14.41 -32.71
CA THR A 246 7.83 15.14 -33.88
C THR A 246 7.88 16.65 -33.65
N LEU A 247 7.43 17.15 -32.50
CA LEU A 247 7.50 18.56 -32.15
C LEU A 247 8.94 19.08 -32.10
N SER A 248 9.85 18.32 -31.49
CA SER A 248 11.28 18.66 -31.43
C SER A 248 11.90 18.73 -32.84
N LEU A 249 11.56 17.77 -33.71
CA LEU A 249 12.00 17.77 -35.10
C LEU A 249 11.45 18.99 -35.87
N ALA A 250 10.18 19.32 -35.68
CA ALA A 250 9.53 20.47 -36.30
C ALA A 250 10.15 21.81 -35.89
N LEU A 251 10.49 21.98 -34.60
CA LEU A 251 11.18 23.17 -34.10
C LEU A 251 12.60 23.28 -34.67
N ARG A 252 13.33 22.16 -34.68
CA ARG A 252 14.71 22.11 -35.20
C ARG A 252 14.78 22.38 -36.71
N SER A 253 13.88 21.80 -37.51
CA SER A 253 13.87 21.99 -38.96
C SER A 253 13.60 23.44 -39.37
N ARG A 254 12.86 24.18 -38.54
CA ARG A 254 12.56 25.61 -38.73
C ARG A 254 13.60 26.56 -38.14
N GLY A 255 14.67 26.03 -37.53
CA GLY A 255 15.72 26.84 -36.89
C GLY A 255 15.26 27.58 -35.63
N ILE A 256 14.17 27.14 -35.01
CA ILE A 256 13.61 27.77 -33.81
C ILE A 256 14.38 27.26 -32.59
N LYS A 257 14.98 28.19 -31.85
CA LYS A 257 15.69 27.88 -30.61
C LYS A 257 14.72 27.98 -29.44
N THR A 258 14.78 27.00 -28.56
CA THR A 258 14.00 26.95 -27.33
C THR A 258 14.92 26.91 -26.12
N ARG A 259 14.48 27.53 -25.03
CA ARG A 259 15.17 27.52 -23.74
C ARG A 259 14.16 27.21 -22.64
N THR A 260 14.54 26.33 -21.72
CA THR A 260 13.75 26.01 -20.54
C THR A 260 14.46 26.51 -19.29
N THR A 261 13.72 27.09 -18.36
CA THR A 261 14.18 27.59 -17.06
C THR A 261 13.60 26.76 -15.92
N GLU A 262 14.19 26.88 -14.74
CA GLU A 262 13.73 26.14 -13.54
C GLU A 262 12.34 26.58 -13.06
N GLN A 263 11.96 27.83 -13.37
CA GLN A 263 10.66 28.42 -13.02
C GLN A 263 9.89 28.78 -14.29
N ALA A 264 9.48 27.76 -15.03
CA ALA A 264 8.58 27.94 -16.16
C ALA A 264 7.21 28.46 -15.68
N PRO A 265 6.60 29.44 -16.37
CA PRO A 265 5.26 29.91 -16.04
C PRO A 265 4.25 28.78 -16.28
N ASN A 266 3.23 28.70 -15.42
CA ASN A 266 2.10 27.80 -15.64
C ASN A 266 1.20 28.41 -16.72
N LEU A 267 1.23 27.83 -17.93
CA LEU A 267 0.45 28.27 -19.08
C LEU A 267 -0.83 27.45 -19.30
N GLU A 268 -1.22 26.61 -18.34
CA GLU A 268 -2.38 25.72 -18.42
C GLU A 268 -2.40 24.85 -19.70
N ASP A 269 -3.28 25.16 -20.64
CA ASP A 269 -3.48 24.48 -21.91
C ASP A 269 -2.72 25.13 -23.08
N ALA A 270 -2.07 26.27 -22.86
CA ALA A 270 -1.34 27.01 -23.86
C ALA A 270 0.11 26.51 -23.96
N GLU A 271 0.30 25.49 -24.79
CA GLU A 271 1.61 24.92 -25.12
C GLU A 271 1.93 25.12 -26.60
N VAL A 272 3.23 25.09 -26.93
CA VAL A 272 3.67 25.02 -28.33
C VAL A 272 3.23 23.69 -28.91
N GLN A 273 2.42 23.74 -29.96
CA GLN A 273 1.84 22.53 -30.55
C GLN A 273 1.82 22.60 -32.07
N LEU A 274 1.86 21.43 -32.69
CA LEU A 274 1.61 21.26 -34.10
C LEU A 274 0.10 21.14 -34.33
N LYS A 275 -0.41 21.72 -35.41
CA LYS A 275 -1.79 21.52 -35.85
C LYS A 275 -2.10 20.03 -36.06
N ASP A 276 -1.15 19.29 -36.65
CA ASP A 276 -1.14 17.82 -36.65
C ASP A 276 0.07 17.33 -35.86
N LYS A 277 -0.19 16.70 -34.70
CA LYS A 277 0.84 16.27 -33.76
C LYS A 277 1.81 15.22 -34.31
N MET A 278 1.43 14.53 -35.38
CA MET A 278 2.24 13.48 -35.99
C MET A 278 2.95 13.93 -37.28
N ASP A 279 2.59 15.09 -37.83
CA ASP A 279 3.22 15.65 -39.01
C ASP A 279 4.14 16.83 -38.65
N PRO A 280 5.48 16.67 -38.77
CA PRO A 280 6.43 17.72 -38.44
C PRO A 280 6.38 18.90 -39.42
N SER A 281 5.77 18.75 -40.59
CA SER A 281 5.59 19.82 -41.57
C SER A 281 4.33 20.65 -41.33
N SER A 282 3.42 20.19 -40.46
CA SER A 282 2.21 20.91 -40.11
C SER A 282 2.50 22.22 -39.39
N THR A 283 1.54 23.15 -39.43
CA THR A 283 1.68 24.49 -38.85
C THR A 283 1.92 24.43 -37.34
N LEU A 284 2.99 25.08 -36.88
CA LEU A 284 3.24 25.31 -35.46
C LEU A 284 2.42 26.48 -34.94
N SER A 285 1.86 26.34 -33.75
CA SER A 285 1.28 27.43 -32.97
C SER A 285 2.06 27.65 -31.68
N PHE A 286 2.19 28.91 -31.30
CA PHE A 286 2.92 29.35 -30.12
C PHE A 286 2.00 30.15 -29.20
N PRO A 287 2.05 29.93 -27.88
CA PRO A 287 1.59 30.89 -26.90
C PRO A 287 2.41 32.18 -27.02
N VAL A 288 1.73 33.32 -27.16
CA VAL A 288 2.37 34.63 -27.29
C VAL A 288 1.84 35.57 -26.23
N MET A 289 2.74 36.20 -25.47
CA MET A 289 2.42 37.29 -24.57
C MET A 289 2.82 38.62 -25.21
N LEU A 290 1.83 39.47 -25.43
CA LEU A 290 2.01 40.85 -25.89
C LEU A 290 2.17 41.73 -24.66
N LEU A 291 3.34 42.34 -24.49
CA LEU A 291 3.67 43.20 -23.37
C LEU A 291 3.56 44.65 -23.77
N TYR A 292 2.89 45.46 -22.95
CA TYR A 292 2.79 46.91 -23.09
C TYR A 292 3.56 47.59 -21.94
N PRO A 293 4.90 47.60 -21.99
CA PRO A 293 5.74 47.96 -20.85
C PRO A 293 5.53 49.40 -20.38
N THR A 294 5.13 50.32 -21.27
CA THR A 294 4.87 51.73 -20.94
C THR A 294 3.67 51.93 -20.03
N HIS A 295 2.77 50.94 -19.94
CA HIS A 295 1.55 51.00 -19.12
C HIS A 295 1.43 49.81 -18.16
N ALA A 296 2.46 48.95 -18.09
CA ALA A 296 2.47 47.72 -17.29
C ALA A 296 1.25 46.81 -17.54
N GLN A 297 0.83 46.69 -18.80
CA GLN A 297 -0.27 45.83 -19.23
C GLN A 297 0.25 44.68 -20.12
N SER A 298 -0.54 43.63 -20.27
CA SER A 298 -0.23 42.51 -21.16
C SER A 298 -1.49 41.83 -21.70
N ASP A 299 -1.42 41.36 -22.93
CA ASP A 299 -2.41 40.44 -23.52
C ASP A 299 -1.79 39.07 -23.79
N PHE A 300 -2.60 38.02 -23.70
CA PHE A 300 -2.17 36.65 -23.95
C PHE A 300 -2.93 36.03 -25.12
N VAL A 301 -2.19 35.61 -26.15
CA VAL A 301 -2.70 34.87 -27.30
C VAL A 301 -2.31 33.40 -27.13
N LYS A 302 -3.30 32.55 -26.82
CA LYS A 302 -3.07 31.13 -26.54
C LYS A 302 -2.41 30.37 -27.70
N ALA A 303 -2.80 30.68 -28.92
CA ALA A 303 -2.31 30.01 -30.13
C ALA A 303 -2.11 31.02 -31.26
N PHE A 304 -0.86 31.38 -31.50
CA PHE A 304 -0.42 32.21 -32.61
C PHE A 304 0.28 31.31 -33.63
N ALA A 305 -0.32 31.13 -34.82
CA ALA A 305 0.23 30.25 -35.84
C ALA A 305 1.47 30.86 -36.51
N GLU A 306 2.44 30.03 -36.88
CA GLU A 306 3.70 30.49 -37.47
C GLU A 306 3.54 31.24 -38.80
N SER A 307 2.42 31.01 -39.50
CA SER A 307 2.05 31.67 -40.75
C SER A 307 1.37 33.03 -40.54
N GLU A 308 0.89 33.32 -39.33
CA GLU A 308 0.22 34.57 -38.99
C GLU A 308 1.24 35.70 -38.75
N THR A 309 0.76 36.94 -38.85
CA THR A 309 1.56 38.15 -38.66
C THR A 309 1.08 38.90 -37.44
N LEU A 310 1.97 39.64 -36.78
CA LEU A 310 1.61 40.43 -35.60
C LEU A 310 0.48 41.43 -35.91
N ASN A 311 0.45 41.98 -37.13
CA ASN A 311 -0.56 42.96 -37.52
C ASN A 311 -1.99 42.38 -37.51
N GLN A 312 -2.16 41.10 -37.88
CA GLN A 312 -3.46 40.42 -37.84
C GLN A 312 -3.99 40.32 -36.40
N HIS A 313 -3.10 40.08 -35.43
CA HIS A 313 -3.49 40.04 -34.03
C HIS A 313 -3.75 41.43 -33.44
N LEU A 314 -2.91 42.42 -33.77
CA LEU A 314 -3.12 43.79 -33.30
C LEU A 314 -4.41 44.43 -33.85
N GLU A 315 -4.88 44.00 -35.02
CA GLU A 315 -6.10 44.52 -35.65
C GLU A 315 -7.36 44.26 -34.84
N TYR A 316 -7.50 43.08 -34.22
CA TYR A 316 -8.64 42.78 -33.36
C TYR A 316 -8.41 43.12 -31.89
N ILE A 317 -7.15 43.27 -31.46
CA ILE A 317 -6.81 43.66 -30.08
C ILE A 317 -7.00 45.16 -29.87
N PHE A 318 -6.71 45.98 -30.89
CA PHE A 318 -6.90 47.43 -30.81
C PHE A 318 -8.35 47.80 -31.16
N PRO A 319 -8.95 48.79 -30.48
CA PRO A 319 -8.35 49.68 -29.47
C PRO A 319 -8.27 49.06 -28.06
N LEU A 320 -7.23 49.41 -27.33
CA LEU A 320 -7.04 48.96 -25.95
C LEU A 320 -7.92 49.77 -24.99
N PRO A 321 -8.65 49.13 -24.05
CA PRO A 321 -9.61 49.82 -23.19
C PRO A 321 -8.96 50.81 -22.22
N TRP A 322 -7.70 50.59 -21.86
CA TRP A 322 -6.92 51.44 -20.95
C TRP A 322 -6.17 52.57 -21.68
N ASP A 323 -6.11 52.55 -23.02
CA ASP A 323 -5.40 53.56 -23.83
C ASP A 323 -6.28 54.79 -24.08
N GLN A 324 -6.46 55.61 -23.03
CA GLN A 324 -7.25 56.84 -23.10
C GLN A 324 -6.69 57.87 -24.11
N LYS A 325 -5.39 57.82 -24.39
CA LYS A 325 -4.69 58.73 -25.29
C LYS A 325 -4.67 58.25 -26.75
N GLN A 326 -5.17 57.03 -27.01
CA GLN A 326 -5.15 56.38 -28.32
C GLN A 326 -3.74 56.36 -28.95
N GLU A 327 -2.72 56.15 -28.13
CA GLU A 327 -1.32 56.06 -28.56
C GLU A 327 -1.04 54.72 -29.30
N PHE A 328 -1.81 53.68 -29.01
CA PHE A 328 -1.66 52.33 -29.57
C PHE A 328 -2.54 52.14 -30.80
N THR A 329 -2.08 52.66 -31.93
CA THR A 329 -2.69 52.42 -33.25
C THR A 329 -1.82 51.49 -34.10
N LEU A 330 -2.43 50.81 -35.08
CA LEU A 330 -1.71 49.89 -35.99
C LEU A 330 -0.46 50.52 -36.63
N ASN A 331 -0.49 51.82 -36.95
CA ASN A 331 0.65 52.55 -37.51
C ASN A 331 1.51 53.27 -36.46
N GLY A 332 0.95 53.55 -35.28
CA GLY A 332 1.58 54.26 -34.17
C GLY A 332 2.47 53.41 -33.28
N VAL A 333 2.40 52.08 -33.37
CA VAL A 333 3.21 51.17 -32.55
C VAL A 333 4.38 50.54 -33.30
N GLU A 334 5.41 50.19 -32.55
CA GLU A 334 6.53 49.34 -32.93
C GLU A 334 6.60 48.12 -32.01
N ALA A 335 7.06 47.00 -32.54
CA ALA A 335 7.15 45.74 -31.81
C ALA A 335 8.62 45.29 -31.70
N TYR A 336 8.99 44.77 -30.53
CA TYR A 336 10.34 44.34 -30.20
C TYR A 336 10.32 42.99 -29.51
N MET A 337 11.34 42.16 -29.77
CA MET A 337 11.60 40.93 -29.03
C MET A 337 13.01 40.96 -28.46
N GLU A 338 13.20 40.27 -27.35
CA GLU A 338 14.51 39.99 -26.82
C GLU A 338 15.23 38.92 -27.66
N THR A 339 16.52 39.13 -27.86
CA THR A 339 17.41 38.22 -28.59
C THR A 339 18.18 37.35 -27.60
N ILE A 340 18.72 36.23 -28.07
CA ILE A 340 19.50 35.29 -27.25
C ILE A 340 20.73 35.96 -26.60
N ALA A 341 21.28 37.00 -27.24
CA ALA A 341 22.39 37.78 -26.70
C ALA A 341 21.95 38.83 -25.65
N GLY A 342 20.68 38.86 -25.24
CA GLY A 342 20.13 39.87 -24.32
C GLY A 342 20.02 41.27 -24.93
N GLY A 343 19.96 41.37 -26.27
CA GLY A 343 19.65 42.60 -26.99
C GLY A 343 18.18 42.64 -27.45
N LEU A 344 17.76 43.72 -28.11
CA LEU A 344 16.43 43.84 -28.70
C LEU A 344 16.50 43.78 -30.23
N ILE A 345 15.54 43.11 -30.85
CA ILE A 345 15.32 43.13 -32.29
C ILE A 345 13.95 43.73 -32.61
N LYS A 346 13.91 44.65 -33.57
CA LYS A 346 12.66 45.23 -34.07
C LYS A 346 11.95 44.23 -34.97
N LEU A 347 10.67 43.97 -34.69
CA LEU A 347 9.83 43.10 -35.50
C LEU A 347 9.12 43.89 -36.59
N GLY A 348 9.21 43.40 -37.82
CA GLY A 348 8.33 43.84 -38.88
C GLY A 348 6.92 43.34 -38.62
N LYS A 349 5.95 44.24 -38.39
CA LYS A 349 4.54 43.86 -38.11
C LYS A 349 3.89 42.99 -39.19
N LYS A 350 4.35 43.10 -40.44
CA LYS A 350 3.90 42.31 -41.59
C LYS A 350 4.68 41.01 -41.81
N MET A 351 5.72 40.74 -41.02
CA MET A 351 6.46 39.48 -41.09
C MET A 351 5.72 38.40 -40.33
N THR A 352 5.80 37.17 -40.82
CA THR A 352 5.20 36.01 -40.15
C THR A 352 6.03 35.61 -38.94
N LEU A 353 5.37 35.10 -37.90
CA LEU A 353 6.06 34.71 -36.67
C LEU A 353 7.14 33.63 -36.93
N GLY A 354 6.86 32.67 -37.82
CA GLY A 354 7.81 31.63 -38.20
C GLY A 354 9.11 32.18 -38.80
N LYS A 355 9.04 33.25 -39.62
CA LYS A 355 10.24 33.91 -40.17
C LYS A 355 11.05 34.64 -39.10
N VAL A 356 10.38 35.23 -38.12
CA VAL A 356 11.05 35.93 -37.01
C VAL A 356 11.78 34.92 -36.11
N LEU A 357 11.08 33.87 -35.67
CA LEU A 357 11.65 32.82 -34.82
C LEU A 357 12.71 31.99 -35.55
N GLY A 358 12.48 31.67 -36.83
CA GLY A 358 13.43 30.92 -37.67
C GLY A 358 14.70 31.68 -38.05
N SER A 359 14.79 32.99 -37.74
CA SER A 359 16.02 33.76 -37.90
C SER A 359 17.15 33.31 -36.96
N GLY A 360 16.82 32.53 -35.91
CA GLY A 360 17.76 32.01 -34.93
C GLY A 360 18.35 33.07 -33.98
N LYS A 361 17.87 34.32 -34.06
CA LYS A 361 18.25 35.46 -33.21
C LYS A 361 17.39 35.56 -31.94
N CYS A 362 16.12 35.16 -32.04
CA CYS A 362 15.18 35.08 -30.94
C CYS A 362 15.08 33.64 -30.44
N GLU A 363 14.71 33.46 -29.17
CA GLU A 363 14.37 32.17 -28.59
C GLU A 363 12.94 32.15 -28.06
N VAL A 364 12.34 30.97 -28.04
CA VAL A 364 11.10 30.69 -27.30
C VAL A 364 11.50 30.24 -25.90
N LYS A 365 11.14 31.03 -24.90
CA LYS A 365 11.51 30.79 -23.50
C LYS A 365 10.35 30.12 -22.79
N ASP A 366 10.57 28.93 -22.25
CA ASP A 366 9.57 28.15 -21.51
C ASP A 366 8.29 27.87 -22.32
N GLY A 367 8.40 27.71 -23.63
CA GLY A 367 7.25 27.53 -24.52
C GLY A 367 6.45 28.81 -24.79
N LEU A 368 6.91 29.97 -24.30
CA LEU A 368 6.26 31.26 -24.46
C LEU A 368 7.09 32.20 -25.34
N VAL A 369 6.39 32.95 -26.19
CA VAL A 369 6.98 34.03 -26.99
C VAL A 369 6.54 35.37 -26.42
N ASN A 370 7.50 36.20 -26.01
CA ASN A 370 7.21 37.54 -25.48
C ASN A 370 7.48 38.61 -26.53
N ILE A 371 6.50 39.44 -26.85
CA ILE A 371 6.63 40.56 -27.80
C ILE A 371 6.26 41.85 -27.09
N SER A 372 7.20 42.80 -27.03
CA SER A 372 6.95 44.14 -26.47
C SER A 372 6.38 45.07 -27.54
N VAL A 373 5.19 45.62 -27.32
CA VAL A 373 4.51 46.56 -28.22
C VAL A 373 4.53 47.95 -27.59
N ILE A 374 5.11 48.92 -28.31
CA ILE A 374 5.44 50.25 -27.76
C ILE A 374 5.01 51.35 -28.75
N PRO A 375 4.45 52.47 -28.28
CA PRO A 375 4.18 53.63 -29.12
C PRO A 375 5.48 54.23 -29.68
N LYS A 376 5.48 54.64 -30.95
CA LYS A 376 6.62 55.27 -31.64
C LYS A 376 7.19 56.46 -30.87
N SER A 377 6.32 57.26 -30.25
CA SER A 377 6.69 58.44 -29.46
C SER A 377 7.57 58.09 -28.24
N LYS A 378 7.40 56.90 -27.66
CA LYS A 378 8.08 56.44 -26.43
C LYS A 378 9.16 55.39 -26.68
N THR A 379 9.41 55.05 -27.95
CA THR A 379 10.33 53.96 -28.30
C THR A 379 11.78 54.26 -27.90
N THR A 380 12.27 55.47 -28.14
CA THR A 380 13.66 55.85 -27.82
C THR A 380 13.93 55.77 -26.32
N GLU A 381 13.03 56.37 -25.51
CA GLU A 381 13.11 56.38 -24.04
C GLU A 381 13.12 54.95 -23.48
N TRP A 382 12.21 54.10 -23.97
CA TRP A 382 12.13 52.72 -23.51
C TRP A 382 13.37 51.89 -23.87
N ILE A 383 13.95 52.06 -25.06
CA ILE A 383 15.17 51.34 -25.45
C ILE A 383 16.35 51.74 -24.55
N GLU A 384 16.47 53.02 -24.18
CA GLU A 384 17.49 53.49 -23.24
C GLU A 384 17.29 52.90 -21.85
N GLU A 385 16.05 52.88 -21.36
CA GLU A 385 15.72 52.28 -20.07
C GLU A 385 16.01 50.78 -20.04
N PHE A 386 15.66 50.05 -21.10
CA PHE A 386 15.96 48.63 -21.25
C PHE A 386 17.48 48.37 -21.19
N LYS A 387 18.28 49.17 -21.90
CA LYS A 387 19.75 49.06 -21.86
C LYS A 387 20.32 49.35 -20.48
N LYS A 388 19.77 50.34 -19.76
CA LYS A 388 20.16 50.67 -18.38
C LYS A 388 19.87 49.50 -17.44
N ARG A 389 18.66 48.94 -17.49
CA ARG A 389 18.27 47.78 -16.65
C ARG A 389 19.14 46.55 -16.88
N ARG A 390 19.65 46.36 -18.09
CA ARG A 390 20.57 45.25 -18.43
C ARG A 390 21.99 45.47 -17.92
N GLY A 391 22.48 46.71 -17.87
CA GLY A 391 23.85 47.02 -17.43
C GLY A 391 24.12 46.77 -15.93
N THR A 392 23.07 46.46 -15.17
CA THR A 392 23.10 46.33 -13.71
C THR A 392 22.99 44.87 -13.22
N ASN A 393 22.93 43.88 -14.12
CA ASN A 393 22.81 42.45 -13.80
C ASN A 393 24.02 41.64 -14.24
#